data_AF-A0A7D9K9F3-F1
#
_entry.id   AF-A0A7D9K9F3-F1
#
_cell.length_a   1.000
_cell.length_b   1.000
_cell.length_c   1.000
_cell.angle_alpha   90.00
_cell.angle_beta   90.00
_cell.angle_gamma   90.00
#
_symmetry.space_group_name_H-M   'P 1'
#
loop_
_entity.id
_entity.type
_entity.pdbx_description
1 polymer ?
#
loop_
_entity_poly.entity_id
_entity_poly.type
_entity_poly.pdbx_seq_one_letter_code
_entity_poly.pdbx_strand_id
1 'polypeptide(L)' 'MGEGSPASVEFTWTDLYTEDPITIPDISYEQSSILFNLGALHSLLGSREDRVSEE' A
#
# COMPACT_ATOMS: atom_id res chain seq x y z
N MET A 1 5.14 -14.38 5.46
CA MET A 1 6.33 -15.21 5.14
C MET A 1 7.51 -14.32 5.42
N GLY A 2 8.12 -14.50 6.59
CA GLY A 2 9.17 -13.59 7.05
C GLY A 2 10.53 -13.87 6.41
N GLU A 3 11.42 -12.91 6.63
CA GLU A 3 12.82 -12.91 6.20
C GLU A 3 13.53 -14.23 6.55
N GLY A 4 14.28 -14.78 5.59
CA GLY A 4 15.00 -16.06 5.75
C GLY A 4 14.19 -17.32 5.41
N SER A 5 12.92 -17.19 5.04
CA SER A 5 12.13 -18.30 4.47
C SER A 5 12.69 -18.74 3.11
N PRO A 6 12.69 -20.05 2.78
CA PRO A 6 13.19 -20.54 1.49
C PRO A 6 12.41 -20.03 0.27
N ALA A 7 11.23 -19.46 0.48
CA ALA A 7 10.41 -18.83 -0.56
C ALA A 7 10.25 -17.31 -0.34
N SER A 8 11.16 -16.71 0.44
CA SER A 8 11.22 -15.26 0.61
C SER A 8 11.62 -14.59 -0.70
N VAL A 9 10.90 -13.54 -1.09
CA VAL A 9 11.23 -12.69 -2.23
C VAL A 9 11.24 -11.24 -1.79
N GLU A 10 12.08 -10.43 -2.42
CA GLU A 10 12.18 -8.99 -2.13
C GLU A 10 11.03 -8.22 -2.76
N PHE A 11 10.43 -7.32 -2.00
CA PHE A 11 9.44 -6.36 -2.47
C PHE A 11 9.96 -4.95 -2.25
N THR A 12 9.82 -4.10 -3.27
CA THR A 12 10.26 -2.69 -3.20
C THR A 12 9.06 -1.78 -3.40
N TRP A 13 8.86 -0.86 -2.45
CA TRP A 13 7.87 0.23 -2.53
C TRP A 13 8.56 1.56 -2.28
N THR A 14 8.09 2.62 -2.92
CA THR A 14 8.56 3.99 -2.68
C THR A 14 7.80 4.59 -1.49
N ASP A 15 8.54 5.09 -0.50
CA ASP A 15 7.94 5.82 0.62
C ASP A 15 7.34 7.14 0.15
N LEU A 16 6.15 7.48 0.64
CA LEU A 16 5.41 8.66 0.18
C LEU A 16 5.93 9.98 0.75
N TYR A 17 6.71 9.95 1.84
CA TYR A 17 7.19 11.14 2.52
C TYR A 17 8.65 11.43 2.22
N THR A 18 9.48 10.39 2.14
CA THR A 18 10.91 10.53 1.81
C THR A 18 11.21 10.33 0.34
N GLU A 19 10.27 9.76 -0.43
CA GLU A 19 10.44 9.38 -1.84
C GLU A 19 11.52 8.30 -2.07
N ASP A 20 12.02 7.70 -1.01
CA ASP A 20 13.05 6.67 -1.10
C ASP A 20 12.44 5.30 -1.43
N PRO A 21 13.11 4.49 -2.27
CA PRO A 21 12.75 3.09 -2.45
C PRO A 21 13.15 2.27 -1.20
N ILE A 22 12.17 1.59 -0.60
CA ILE A 22 12.36 0.69 0.55
C ILE A 22 12.12 -0.74 0.09
N THR A 23 13.14 -1.58 0.25
CA THR A 23 13.12 -3.01 -0.11
C THR A 23 13.08 -3.87 1.14
N ILE A 24 12.08 -4.75 1.25
CA ILE A 24 11.92 -5.69 2.37
C ILE A 24 11.54 -7.07 1.83
N PRO A 25 12.23 -8.16 2.21
CA PRO A 25 11.90 -9.52 1.82
C PRO A 25 10.81 -10.13 2.70
N ASP A 26 9.63 -9.51 2.75
CA ASP A 26 8.47 -10.00 3.50
C ASP A 26 7.16 -9.77 2.74
N ILE A 27 6.40 -10.83 2.52
CA ILE A 27 5.06 -10.73 1.89
C ILE A 27 4.07 -9.91 2.73
N SER A 28 4.24 -9.82 4.05
CA SER A 28 3.40 -8.99 4.90
C SER A 28 3.65 -7.50 4.67
N TYR A 29 4.87 -7.12 4.27
CA TYR A 29 5.16 -5.76 3.80
C TYR A 29 4.40 -5.46 2.50
N GLU A 30 4.47 -6.36 1.51
CA GLU A 30 3.71 -6.25 0.25
C GLU A 30 2.20 -6.11 0.50
N GLN A 31 1.62 -6.99 1.33
CA GLN A 31 0.20 -6.96 1.66
C GLN A 31 -0.20 -5.64 2.34
N SER A 32 0.66 -5.10 3.21
CA SER A 32 0.41 -3.83 3.90
C SER A 32 0.44 -2.65 2.94
N SER A 33 1.40 -2.61 2.00
CA SER A 33 1.48 -1.58 0.96
C SER A 33 0.26 -1.59 0.03
N ILE A 34 -0.22 -2.78 -0.35
CA ILE A 34 -1.46 -2.91 -1.13
C ILE A 34 -2.67 -2.43 -0.33
N LEU A 35 -2.80 -2.82 0.94
CA LEU A 35 -3.89 -2.38 1.80
C LEU A 35 -3.90 -0.85 2.00
N PHE A 36 -2.72 -0.25 2.14
CA PHE A 36 -2.57 1.21 2.17
C PHE A 36 -3.13 1.85 0.90
N ASN A 37 -2.73 1.37 -0.28
CA ASN A 37 -3.19 1.92 -1.56
C ASN A 37 -4.70 1.72 -1.79
N LEU A 38 -5.27 0.62 -1.29
CA LEU A 38 -6.72 0.42 -1.29
C LEU A 38 -7.43 1.51 -0.48
N GLY A 39 -6.95 1.78 0.74
CA GLY A 39 -7.49 2.84 1.59
C GLY A 39 -7.31 4.24 0.98
N ALA A 40 -6.14 4.50 0.37
CA ALA A 40 -5.87 5.76 -0.32
C ALA A 40 -6.81 5.96 -1.51
N LEU A 41 -7.05 4.93 -2.32
CA LEU A 41 -8.00 4.98 -3.44
C LEU A 41 -9.43 5.25 -2.95
N HIS A 42 -9.90 4.54 -1.92
CA HIS A 42 -11.23 4.79 -1.36
C HIS A 42 -11.36 6.21 -0.79
N SER A 43 -10.33 6.70 -0.11
CA SER A 43 -10.29 8.08 0.39
C SER A 43 -10.39 9.09 -0.76
N LEU A 44 -9.65 8.86 -1.85
CA LEU A 44 -9.67 9.69 -3.05
C LEU A 44 -11.01 9.65 -3.79
N LEU A 45 -11.71 8.52 -3.81
CA LEU A 45 -13.05 8.41 -4.40
C LEU A 45 -14.06 9.18 -3.54
N GLY A 46 -14.07 8.91 -2.23
CA GLY A 46 -14.98 9.59 -1.30
C GLY A 46 -14.72 11.10 -1.21
N SER A 47 -13.49 11.57 -1.41
CA SER A 47 -13.19 13.01 -1.41
C SER A 47 -13.60 13.73 -2.69
N ARG A 48 -13.82 13.00 -3.79
CA ARG A 48 -14.21 13.58 -5.09
C ARG A 48 -15.72 13.75 -5.25
N GLU A 49 -16.49 13.17 -4.35
CA GLU A 49 -17.94 13.29 -4.36
C GLU A 49 -18.38 14.59 -3.68
N ASP A 50 -19.25 15.36 -4.34
CA ASP A 50 -19.80 16.63 -3.83
C ASP A 50 -20.81 16.44 -2.68
N ARG A 51 -21.30 15.20 -2.49
CA ARG A 51 -22.21 14.77 -1.40
C ARG A 51 -23.53 15.54 -1.36
N VAL A 52 -23.97 16.06 -2.50
CA VAL A 52 -25.20 16.86 -2.65
C VAL A 52 -26.42 16.03 -3.09
N SER A 53 -26.20 14.83 -3.60
CA SER A 53 -27.26 13.87 -3.92
C SER A 53 -27.37 12.79 -2.84
N GLU A 54 -28.59 12.38 -2.55
CA GLU A 54 -28.88 11.12 -1.86
C GLU A 54 -28.81 10.02 -2.92
N GLU A 55 -27.75 9.21 -2.90
CA GLU A 55 -27.62 8.01 -3.74
C GLU A 55 -28.53 6.88 -3.23
#